data_AF-A0A958G699-F1
#
_entry.id   AF-A0A958G699-F1
#
_cell.length_a   1.000
_cell.length_b   1.000
_cell.length_c   1.000
_cell.angle_alpha   90.00
_cell.angle_beta   90.00
_cell.angle_gamma   90.00
#
_symmetry.space_group_name_H-M   'P 1'
#
loop_
_entity.id
_entity.type
_entity.pdbx_description
1 polymer ?
#
loop_
_entity_poly.entity_id
_entity_poly.type
_entity_poly.pdbx_seq_one_letter_code
_entity_poly.pdbx_strand_id
1 'polypeptide(L)'
;RASATYNMIVEGTLAETGYHAYYAMLERNDLLPGLREGITYLKRDESRHIAYGIYLLSRLVAREPALWEVLEKHMAIMLEHALATITELFDTYEVIPFGLKLEDFIEYALDQFNKRMNRIENARYQRPEAIDALTEDD
;
A
#
# COMPACT_ATOMS: atom_id res chain seq x y z
N ARG A 1 -10.51 -10.66 -2.53
CA ARG A 1 -11.20 -9.36 -2.35
C ARG A 1 -10.90 -8.73 -0.98
N ALA A 2 -11.24 -9.38 0.14
CA ALA A 2 -11.01 -8.79 1.48
C ALA A 2 -9.56 -8.34 1.73
N SER A 3 -8.58 -9.24 1.56
CA SER A 3 -7.16 -8.90 1.75
C SER A 3 -6.64 -7.87 0.73
N ALA A 4 -7.19 -7.85 -0.49
CA ALA A 4 -6.87 -6.82 -1.48
C ALA A 4 -7.31 -5.43 -1.01
N THR A 5 -8.56 -5.30 -0.55
CA THR A 5 -9.05 -4.02 0.01
C THR A 5 -8.26 -3.62 1.25
N TYR A 6 -8.06 -4.52 2.20
CA TYR A 6 -7.45 -4.16 3.48
C TYR A 6 -5.94 -4.00 3.36
N ASN A 7 -5.23 -5.08 3.03
CA ASN A 7 -3.78 -5.09 3.08
C ASN A 7 -3.13 -4.33 1.92
N MET A 8 -3.69 -4.40 0.71
CA MET A 8 -3.04 -3.78 -0.46
C MET A 8 -3.45 -2.31 -0.63
N ILE A 9 -4.72 -1.98 -0.40
CA ILE A 9 -5.24 -0.64 -0.65
C ILE A 9 -5.21 0.22 0.62
N VAL A 10 -5.86 -0.22 1.69
CA VAL A 10 -5.91 0.56 2.94
C VAL A 10 -4.53 0.68 3.57
N GLU A 11 -3.86 -0.43 3.85
CA GLU A 11 -2.52 -0.43 4.47
C GLU A 11 -1.43 -0.13 3.43
N GLY A 12 -1.38 -0.94 2.37
CA GLY A 12 -0.30 -0.92 1.39
C GLY A 12 -0.26 0.30 0.47
N THR A 13 -1.34 1.06 0.35
CA THR A 13 -1.39 2.23 -0.55
C THR A 13 -1.71 3.50 0.22
N LEU A 14 -2.88 3.59 0.86
CA LEU A 14 -3.32 4.81 1.52
C LEU A 14 -2.51 5.12 2.79
N ALA A 15 -2.35 4.14 3.69
CA ALA A 15 -1.60 4.36 4.93
C ALA A 15 -0.12 4.68 4.64
N GLU A 16 0.55 3.89 3.80
CA GLU A 16 1.94 4.13 3.41
C GLU A 16 2.15 5.52 2.76
N THR A 17 1.25 5.94 1.86
CA THR A 17 1.30 7.29 1.24
C THR A 17 1.12 8.37 2.29
N GLY A 18 0.14 8.23 3.19
CA GLY A 18 -0.08 9.15 4.29
C GLY A 18 1.14 9.25 5.19
N TYR A 19 1.69 8.13 5.66
CA TYR A 19 2.86 8.10 6.52
C TYR A 19 4.08 8.72 5.85
N HIS A 20 4.33 8.42 4.57
CA HIS A 20 5.43 9.03 3.84
C HIS A 20 5.32 10.55 3.80
N ALA A 21 4.17 11.07 3.37
CA ALA A 21 3.99 12.51 3.20
C ALA A 21 3.95 13.26 4.53
N TYR A 22 3.23 12.74 5.54
CA TYR A 22 3.17 13.37 6.86
C TYR A 22 4.52 13.34 7.56
N TYR A 23 5.24 12.23 7.52
CA TYR A 23 6.58 12.15 8.11
C TYR A 23 7.52 13.17 7.46
N ALA A 24 7.59 13.21 6.12
CA ALA A 24 8.44 14.15 5.39
C ALA A 24 8.09 15.62 5.69
N MET A 25 6.80 15.93 5.78
CA MET A 25 6.33 17.26 6.14
C MET A 25 6.73 17.66 7.56
N LEU A 26 6.50 16.78 8.54
CA LEU A 26 6.86 17.05 9.94
C LEU A 26 8.37 17.18 10.11
N GLU A 27 9.14 16.34 9.43
CA GLU A 27 10.60 16.38 9.46
C GLU A 27 11.14 17.67 8.85
N ARG A 28 10.66 18.05 7.66
CA ARG A 28 11.09 19.28 6.96
C ARG A 28 10.83 20.55 7.77
N ASN A 29 9.78 20.57 8.58
CA ASN A 29 9.39 21.73 9.39
C ASN A 29 9.88 21.65 10.85
N ASP A 30 10.61 20.58 11.22
CA ASP A 30 11.02 20.26 12.60
C ASP A 30 9.86 20.28 13.61
N LEU A 31 8.74 19.63 13.26
CA LEU A 31 7.53 19.60 14.06
C LEU A 31 7.29 18.23 14.70
N LEU A 32 6.56 18.25 15.82
CA LEU A 32 5.94 17.08 16.48
C LEU A 32 6.86 15.83 16.55
N PRO A 33 8.02 15.90 17.22
CA PRO A 33 8.98 14.78 17.26
C PRO A 33 8.36 13.49 17.82
N GLY A 34 7.47 13.56 18.81
CA GLY A 34 6.77 12.38 19.32
C GLY A 34 5.83 11.73 18.29
N LEU A 35 5.21 12.53 17.42
CA LEU A 35 4.38 11.99 16.33
C LEU A 35 5.26 11.34 15.25
N ARG A 36 6.42 11.93 14.93
CA ARG A 36 7.40 11.31 14.00
C ARG A 36 7.88 9.95 14.50
N GLU A 37 8.16 9.86 15.80
CA GLU A 37 8.52 8.58 16.44
C GLU A 37 7.37 7.56 16.35
N GLY A 38 6.14 8.00 16.65
CA GLY A 38 4.94 7.17 16.49
C GLY A 38 4.73 6.64 15.07
N ILE A 39 4.90 7.48 14.05
CA ILE A 39 4.82 7.07 12.64
C ILE A 39 5.90 6.03 12.31
N THR A 40 7.11 6.17 12.88
CA THR A 40 8.19 5.19 12.68
C THR A 40 7.80 3.80 13.22
N TYR A 41 7.16 3.74 14.39
CA TYR A 41 6.65 2.49 14.94
C TYR A 41 5.51 1.90 14.10
N LEU A 42 4.57 2.73 13.64
CA LEU A 42 3.48 2.31 12.76
C LEU A 42 4.02 1.68 11.46
N LYS A 43 4.92 2.37 10.76
CA LYS A 43 5.54 1.85 9.53
C LYS A 43 6.24 0.50 9.73
N ARG A 44 6.88 0.31 10.88
CA ARG A 44 7.52 -0.98 11.21
C ARG A 44 6.49 -2.10 11.31
N ASP A 45 5.32 -1.83 11.88
CA ASP A 45 4.26 -2.82 12.03
C ASP A 45 3.52 -3.09 10.71
N GLU A 46 3.25 -2.04 9.92
CA GLU A 46 2.61 -2.17 8.60
C GLU A 46 3.39 -3.06 7.63
N SER A 47 4.73 -3.07 7.74
CA SER A 47 5.56 -3.96 6.92
C SER A 47 5.14 -5.44 7.04
N ARG A 48 4.73 -5.87 8.24
CA ARG A 48 4.27 -7.25 8.50
C ARG A 48 2.85 -7.47 7.98
N HIS A 49 1.97 -6.48 8.09
CA HIS A 49 0.59 -6.59 7.60
C HIS A 49 0.56 -6.69 6.07
N ILE A 50 1.34 -5.84 5.40
CA ILE A 50 1.49 -5.86 3.94
C ILE A 50 2.14 -7.16 3.49
N ALA A 51 3.20 -7.61 4.17
CA ALA A 51 3.86 -8.89 3.86
C ALA A 51 2.87 -10.06 3.96
N TYR A 52 2.07 -10.13 5.02
CA TYR A 52 1.02 -11.14 5.15
C TYR A 52 -0.01 -11.07 4.02
N GLY A 53 -0.47 -9.86 3.66
CA GLY A 53 -1.42 -9.68 2.56
C GLY A 53 -0.85 -10.14 1.21
N ILE A 54 0.41 -9.80 0.93
CA ILE A 54 1.11 -10.29 -0.28
C ILE A 54 1.18 -11.82 -0.24
N TYR A 55 1.65 -12.40 0.86
CA TYR A 55 1.75 -13.86 1.02
C TYR A 55 0.40 -14.56 0.75
N LEU A 56 -0.67 -14.10 1.42
CA LEU A 56 -2.00 -14.67 1.29
C LEU A 56 -2.53 -14.56 -0.15
N LEU A 57 -2.39 -13.41 -0.79
CA LEU A 57 -2.86 -13.23 -2.16
C LEU A 57 -2.02 -14.06 -3.14
N SER A 58 -0.69 -14.06 -3.00
CA SER A 58 0.24 -14.84 -3.81
C SER A 58 -0.07 -16.33 -3.78
N ARG A 59 -0.28 -16.92 -2.60
CA ARG A 59 -0.61 -18.36 -2.50
C ARG A 59 -1.97 -18.70 -3.10
N LEU A 60 -2.95 -17.79 -3.00
CA LEU A 60 -4.28 -18.00 -3.56
C LEU A 60 -4.24 -17.98 -5.09
N VAL A 61 -3.56 -17.00 -5.69
CA VAL A 61 -3.44 -16.92 -7.17
C VAL A 61 -2.55 -18.01 -7.75
N ALA A 62 -1.55 -18.49 -7.01
CA ALA A 62 -0.74 -19.64 -7.43
C ALA A 62 -1.53 -20.95 -7.41
N ARG A 63 -2.41 -21.12 -6.41
CA ARG A 63 -3.25 -22.32 -6.27
C ARG A 63 -4.42 -22.35 -7.26
N GLU A 64 -5.03 -21.20 -7.52
CA GLU A 64 -6.17 -21.06 -8.43
C GLU A 64 -5.93 -19.88 -9.38
N PRO A 65 -5.28 -20.09 -10.54
CA PRO A 65 -4.90 -19.02 -11.47
C PRO A 65 -6.06 -18.14 -11.95
N ALA A 66 -7.29 -18.67 -11.99
CA ALA A 66 -8.49 -17.92 -12.35
C ALA A 66 -8.81 -16.78 -11.36
N LEU A 67 -8.33 -16.84 -10.12
CA LEU A 67 -8.49 -15.77 -9.14
C LEU A 67 -7.70 -14.50 -9.50
N TRP A 68 -6.74 -14.59 -10.41
CA TRP A 68 -5.98 -13.43 -10.87
C TRP A 68 -6.88 -12.34 -11.43
N GLU A 69 -7.77 -12.67 -12.37
CA GLU A 69 -8.66 -11.69 -13.01
C GLU A 69 -9.58 -11.03 -11.99
N VAL A 70 -10.04 -11.78 -10.97
CA VAL A 70 -10.85 -11.26 -9.88
C VAL A 70 -10.05 -10.29 -9.01
N LEU A 71 -8.79 -10.62 -8.71
CA LEU A 71 -7.91 -9.77 -7.92
C LEU A 71 -7.55 -8.50 -8.68
N GLU A 72 -7.08 -8.62 -9.91
CA GLU A 72 -6.66 -7.51 -10.76
C GLU A 72 -7.78 -6.51 -10.98
N LYS A 73 -8.97 -6.99 -11.38
CA LYS A 73 -10.14 -6.13 -11.55
C LYS A 73 -10.52 -5.42 -10.24
N HIS A 74 -10.48 -6.12 -9.12
CA HIS A 74 -10.82 -5.53 -7.82
C HIS A 74 -9.78 -4.50 -7.38
N MET A 75 -8.50 -4.78 -7.59
CA MET A 75 -7.39 -3.86 -7.30
C MET A 75 -7.48 -2.58 -8.13
N ALA A 76 -7.81 -2.68 -9.43
CA ALA A 76 -8.00 -1.52 -10.30
C ALA A 76 -9.15 -0.61 -9.82
N ILE A 77 -10.33 -1.20 -9.52
CA ILE A 77 -11.48 -0.44 -8.98
C ILE A 77 -11.10 0.25 -7.66
N MET A 78 -10.41 -0.47 -6.77
CA MET A 78 -10.03 0.10 -5.48
C MET A 78 -8.94 1.18 -5.61
N LEU A 79 -8.06 1.10 -6.60
CA LEU A 79 -7.08 2.15 -6.88
C LEU A 79 -7.77 3.45 -7.27
N GLU A 80 -8.81 3.38 -8.11
CA GLU A 80 -9.61 4.57 -8.46
C GLU A 80 -10.17 5.25 -7.21
N HIS A 81 -10.73 4.47 -6.28
CA HIS A 81 -11.23 5.00 -5.00
C HIS A 81 -10.13 5.56 -4.09
N ALA A 82 -8.95 4.92 -4.06
CA ALA A 82 -7.82 5.39 -3.28
C ALA A 82 -7.31 6.74 -3.80
N LEU A 83 -7.15 6.88 -5.12
CA LEU A 83 -6.74 8.14 -5.75
C LEU A 83 -7.80 9.23 -5.57
N ALA A 84 -9.10 8.89 -5.71
CA ALA A 84 -10.18 9.83 -5.42
C ALA A 84 -10.12 10.34 -3.97
N THR A 85 -9.87 9.45 -3.00
CA THR A 85 -9.72 9.84 -1.58
C THR A 85 -8.57 10.84 -1.37
N ILE A 86 -7.44 10.63 -2.07
CA ILE A 86 -6.30 11.56 -2.01
C ILE A 86 -6.70 12.91 -2.63
N THR A 87 -7.30 12.93 -3.80
CA THR A 87 -7.74 14.18 -4.46
C THR A 87 -8.76 14.92 -3.61
N GLU A 88 -9.78 14.24 -3.08
CA GLU A 88 -10.80 14.84 -2.22
C GLU A 88 -10.19 15.47 -0.96
N LEU A 89 -9.15 14.86 -0.38
CA LEU A 89 -8.42 15.45 0.75
C LEU A 89 -7.79 16.80 0.37
N PHE A 90 -7.18 16.90 -0.80
CA PHE A 90 -6.56 18.15 -1.29
C PHE A 90 -7.60 19.21 -1.64
N ASP A 91 -8.72 18.80 -2.25
CA ASP A 91 -9.82 19.70 -2.63
C ASP A 91 -10.49 20.39 -1.41
N THR A 92 -10.29 19.87 -0.19
CA THR A 92 -10.77 20.53 1.03
C THR A 92 -10.06 21.84 1.37
N TYR A 93 -8.93 22.15 0.72
CA TYR A 93 -8.12 23.34 0.98
C TYR A 93 -8.01 24.23 -0.25
N GLU A 94 -8.33 25.52 -0.11
CA GLU A 94 -8.07 26.53 -1.16
C GLU A 94 -6.56 26.72 -1.40
N VAL A 95 -5.77 26.67 -0.32
CA VAL A 95 -4.31 26.68 -0.36
C VAL A 95 -3.81 25.52 0.49
N ILE A 96 -3.10 24.58 -0.15
CA ILE A 96 -2.60 23.39 0.53
C ILE A 96 -1.59 23.79 1.62
N PRO A 97 -1.82 23.40 2.89
CA PRO A 97 -0.93 23.75 3.98
C PRO A 97 0.40 22.99 3.90
N PHE A 98 1.41 23.51 4.59
CA PHE A 98 2.74 22.90 4.74
C PHE A 98 3.50 22.63 3.43
N GLY A 99 3.04 23.16 2.28
CA GLY A 99 3.68 22.96 0.98
C GLY A 99 3.67 21.49 0.52
N LEU A 100 2.61 20.76 0.85
CA LEU A 100 2.32 19.44 0.28
C LEU A 100 1.83 19.60 -1.17
N LYS A 101 2.10 18.59 -2.01
CA LYS A 101 1.70 18.59 -3.43
C LYS A 101 0.90 17.34 -3.72
N LEU A 102 -0.18 17.48 -4.48
CA LEU A 102 -1.04 16.36 -4.84
C LEU A 102 -0.28 15.34 -5.68
N GLU A 103 0.58 15.82 -6.57
CA GLU A 103 1.39 14.99 -7.47
C GLU A 103 2.29 14.03 -6.68
N ASP A 104 2.96 14.51 -5.62
CA ASP A 104 3.85 13.69 -4.79
C ASP A 104 3.07 12.51 -4.14
N PHE A 105 1.82 12.73 -3.75
CA PHE A 105 0.98 11.69 -3.14
C PHE A 105 0.51 10.68 -4.18
N ILE A 106 0.05 11.16 -5.34
CA ILE A 106 -0.42 10.28 -6.43
C ILE A 106 0.74 9.41 -6.93
N GLU A 107 1.91 9.99 -7.17
CA GLU A 107 3.09 9.26 -7.61
C GLU A 107 3.50 8.18 -6.61
N TYR A 108 3.55 8.53 -5.32
CA TYR A 108 3.91 7.57 -4.28
C TYR A 108 2.86 6.44 -4.17
N ALA A 109 1.57 6.77 -4.18
CA ALA A 109 0.49 5.78 -4.12
C ALA A 109 0.55 4.79 -5.30
N LEU A 110 0.77 5.31 -6.52
CA LEU A 110 0.91 4.48 -7.72
C LEU A 110 2.15 3.59 -7.66
N ASP A 111 3.29 4.10 -7.21
CA ASP A 111 4.51 3.30 -7.03
C ASP A 111 4.29 2.15 -6.03
N GLN A 112 3.68 2.45 -4.88
CA GLN A 112 3.34 1.44 -3.86
C GLN A 112 2.38 0.39 -4.41
N PHE A 113 1.31 0.80 -5.09
CA PHE A 113 0.34 -0.09 -5.71
C PHE A 113 1.02 -1.02 -6.73
N ASN A 114 1.79 -0.46 -7.67
CA ASN A 114 2.43 -1.21 -8.75
C ASN A 114 3.45 -2.22 -8.22
N LYS A 115 4.26 -1.86 -7.23
CA LYS A 115 5.21 -2.79 -6.58
C LYS A 115 4.51 -4.03 -6.04
N ARG A 116 3.36 -3.84 -5.38
CA ARG A 116 2.57 -4.92 -4.78
C ARG A 116 1.88 -5.76 -5.84
N MET A 117 1.28 -5.11 -6.84
CA MET A 117 0.62 -5.78 -7.94
C MET A 117 1.58 -6.70 -8.71
N ASN A 118 2.76 -6.18 -9.06
CA ASN A 118 3.82 -6.95 -9.72
C ASN A 118 4.30 -8.14 -8.88
N ARG A 119 4.43 -7.97 -7.56
CA ARG A 119 4.85 -9.05 -6.67
C ARG A 119 3.82 -10.19 -6.63
N ILE A 120 2.53 -9.86 -6.61
CA ILE A 120 1.47 -10.87 -6.63
C ILE A 120 1.32 -11.49 -8.03
N GLU A 121 1.48 -10.72 -9.09
CA GLU A 121 1.47 -11.24 -10.47
C GLU A 121 2.53 -12.32 -10.68
N ASN A 122 3.76 -12.04 -10.25
CA ASN A 122 4.87 -12.99 -10.37
C ASN A 122 4.62 -14.31 -9.64
N ALA A 123 3.80 -14.32 -8.59
CA ALA A 123 3.45 -15.53 -7.85
C ALA A 123 2.59 -16.52 -8.64
N ARG A 124 1.91 -16.07 -9.71
CA ARG A 124 1.11 -16.93 -10.60
C ARG A 124 1.93 -18.02 -11.28
N TYR A 125 3.24 -17.79 -11.43
CA TYR A 125 4.17 -18.71 -12.08
C TYR A 125 4.94 -19.57 -11.08
N GLN A 126 4.64 -19.46 -9.78
CA GLN A 126 5.31 -20.19 -8.72
C GLN A 126 4.44 -21.35 -8.21
N ARG A 127 5.08 -22.38 -7.67
CA ARG A 127 4.37 -23.45 -6.96
C ARG A 127 3.94 -22.94 -5.58
N PRO A 128 2.72 -23.25 -5.11
CA PRO A 128 2.26 -22.82 -3.78
C PRO A 128 3.23 -23.18 -2.65
N GLU A 129 3.86 -24.36 -2.71
CA GLU A 129 4.82 -24.83 -1.70
C GLU A 129 6.09 -23.96 -1.67
N ALA A 130 6.49 -23.40 -2.81
CA ALA A 130 7.64 -22.48 -2.87
C ALA A 130 7.30 -21.12 -2.24
N ILE A 131 6.04 -20.69 -2.30
CA ILE A 131 5.57 -19.45 -1.66
C ILE A 131 5.50 -19.64 -0.14
N ASP A 132 5.05 -20.81 0.32
CA ASP A 132 4.98 -21.14 1.76
C ASP A 132 6.40 -21.23 2.37
N ALA A 133 7.37 -21.84 1.67
CA ALA A 133 8.76 -21.94 2.16
C ALA A 133 9.47 -20.58 2.30
N LEU A 134 9.14 -19.58 1.48
CA LEU A 134 9.70 -18.22 1.59
C LEU A 134 9.31 -17.49 2.89
N THR A 135 8.33 -18.02 3.64
CA THR A 135 7.90 -17.43 4.93
C THR A 135 8.51 -18.11 6.15
N GLU A 136 9.25 -19.21 5.98
CA GLU A 136 9.89 -19.95 7.07
C GLU A 136 11.35 -19.53 7.30
N ASP A 137 11.96 -18.81 6.35
CA ASP A 137 13.37 -18.37 6.37
C ASP A 137 13.58 -16.91 6.86
N ASP A 138 12.50 -16.18 7.21
CA ASP A 138 12.52 -14.83 7.81
C ASP A 138 12.19 -14.88 9.32
#